data_AF-A0A9X7E7F7-F1
#
_entry.id   AF-A0A9X7E7F7-F1
#
_cell.length_a   1.000
_cell.length_b   1.000
_cell.length_c   1.000
_cell.angle_alpha   90.00
_cell.angle_beta   90.00
_cell.angle_gamma   90.00
#
_symmetry.space_group_name_H-M   'P 1'
#
loop_
_entity.id
_entity.type
_entity.pdbx_description
1 polymer ?
#
loop_
_entity_poly.entity_id
_entity_poly.type
_entity_poly.pdbx_seq_one_letter_code
_entity_poly.pdbx_strand_id
1 'polypeptide(L)'
;MKVELSQVFENNPLAMLWESIELHYANIIYSQSIMLVKDNEDMTKELRKTKGSFSKNGSSSEEEYEIQFAWDKQANLLNAQSRAFAEFRSLIEQFDELAHVNDKRRLELDKMRAETQFVEERIKLIKGTKKDTTLMKVLINVVNGGDGSGD
;
A
#
# COMPACT_ATOMS: atom_id res chain seq x y z
N MET A 1 -25.38 10.14 17.84
CA MET A 1 -24.19 9.69 17.08
C MET A 1 -23.50 10.82 16.32
N LYS A 2 -24.18 11.61 15.46
CA LYS A 2 -23.55 12.80 14.83
C LYS A 2 -23.13 13.89 15.84
N VAL A 3 -23.90 14.09 16.90
CA VAL A 3 -23.63 15.12 17.94
C VAL A 3 -22.45 14.74 18.86
N GLU A 4 -22.24 13.44 19.09
CA GLU A 4 -21.12 12.92 19.91
C GLU A 4 -19.78 13.06 19.18
N LEU A 5 -19.76 12.81 17.86
CA LEU A 5 -18.59 13.08 17.03
C LEU A 5 -18.23 14.57 17.06
N SER A 6 -19.23 15.47 16.94
CA SER A 6 -19.02 16.93 16.96
C SER A 6 -18.38 17.46 18.26
N GLN A 7 -18.69 16.89 19.42
CA GLN A 7 -18.10 17.32 20.70
C GLN A 7 -16.67 16.82 20.91
N VAL A 8 -16.28 15.71 20.27
CA VAL A 8 -14.87 15.28 20.22
C VAL A 8 -14.05 16.21 19.31
N PHE A 9 -14.64 16.69 18.21
CA PHE A 9 -13.99 17.65 17.30
C PHE A 9 -13.71 19.03 17.92
N GLU A 10 -14.42 19.43 18.99
CA GLU A 10 -14.10 20.67 19.73
C GLU A 10 -12.77 20.58 20.50
N ASN A 11 -12.29 19.37 20.80
CA ASN A 11 -11.05 19.16 21.54
C ASN A 11 -9.87 18.89 20.58
N ASN A 12 -9.29 19.99 20.06
CA ASN A 12 -8.04 20.04 19.30
C ASN A 12 -7.99 19.18 18.01
N PRO A 13 -8.60 19.65 16.91
CA PRO A 13 -8.54 19.00 15.59
C PRO A 13 -7.13 18.62 15.12
N LEU A 14 -6.13 19.42 15.49
CA LEU A 14 -4.72 19.18 15.14
C LEU A 14 -4.11 18.01 15.91
N ALA A 15 -4.61 17.71 17.12
CA ALA A 15 -4.20 16.52 17.87
C ALA A 15 -4.80 15.25 17.24
N MET A 16 -6.07 15.27 16.88
CA MET A 16 -6.72 14.13 16.21
C MET A 16 -6.09 13.83 14.84
N LEU A 17 -5.72 14.87 14.10
CA LEU A 17 -4.98 14.72 12.84
C LEU A 17 -3.60 14.11 13.07
N TRP A 18 -2.90 14.53 14.12
CA TRP A 18 -1.61 13.95 14.51
C TRP A 18 -1.72 12.47 14.86
N GLU A 19 -2.69 12.08 15.69
CA GLU A 19 -2.93 10.66 16.04
C GLU A 19 -3.25 9.83 14.77
N SER A 20 -3.98 10.42 13.83
CA SER A 20 -4.28 9.78 12.54
C SER A 20 -3.00 9.55 11.72
N ILE A 21 -2.08 10.53 11.69
CA ILE A 21 -0.77 10.41 11.02
C ILE A 21 0.05 9.29 11.66
N GLU A 22 0.17 9.27 12.98
CA GLU A 22 0.90 8.23 13.72
C GLU A 22 0.34 6.84 13.44
N LEU A 23 -0.99 6.69 13.46
CA LEU A 23 -1.66 5.43 13.17
C LEU A 23 -1.39 4.95 11.74
N HIS A 24 -1.48 5.83 10.74
CA HIS A 24 -1.22 5.46 9.35
C HIS A 24 0.25 5.09 9.13
N TYR A 25 1.17 5.86 9.71
CA TYR A 25 2.59 5.57 9.66
C TYR A 25 2.94 4.23 10.34
N ALA A 26 2.37 3.95 11.51
CA ALA A 26 2.51 2.66 12.20
C ALA A 26 1.97 1.51 11.35
N ASN A 27 0.79 1.67 10.75
CA ASN A 27 0.21 0.69 9.84
C ASN A 27 1.10 0.45 8.61
N ILE A 28 1.71 1.49 8.03
CA ILE A 28 2.66 1.33 6.93
C ILE A 28 3.84 0.46 7.37
N ILE A 29 4.49 0.77 8.49
CA ILE A 29 5.64 -0.01 8.99
C ILE A 29 5.24 -1.45 9.30
N TYR A 30 4.13 -1.64 10.01
CA TYR A 30 3.62 -2.96 10.39
C TYR A 30 3.25 -3.80 9.16
N SER A 31 2.66 -3.16 8.14
CA SER A 31 2.35 -3.82 6.88
C SER A 31 3.61 -4.38 6.21
N GLN A 32 4.74 -3.66 6.26
CA GLN A 32 6.01 -4.14 5.71
C GLN A 32 6.54 -5.40 6.41
N SER A 33 6.27 -5.59 7.70
CA SER A 33 6.80 -6.74 8.45
C SER A 33 5.96 -8.01 8.28
N ILE A 34 4.66 -7.88 7.98
CA ILE A 34 3.73 -9.02 7.89
C ILE A 34 3.50 -9.50 6.47
N MET A 35 3.67 -8.63 5.47
CA MET A 35 3.36 -8.92 4.08
C MET A 35 4.48 -9.74 3.43
N LEU A 36 4.55 -11.04 3.79
CA LEU A 36 5.53 -11.99 3.28
C LEU A 36 4.92 -12.84 2.16
N VAL A 37 5.33 -12.58 0.91
CA VAL A 37 5.29 -13.57 -0.17
C VAL A 37 6.60 -14.36 -0.09
N LYS A 38 6.55 -15.68 0.13
CA LYS A 38 7.77 -16.48 0.36
C LYS A 38 8.62 -16.61 -0.90
N ASP A 39 7.97 -16.90 -2.03
CA ASP A 39 8.59 -17.09 -3.33
C ASP A 39 7.54 -16.99 -4.45
N ASN A 40 7.96 -17.22 -5.70
CA ASN A 40 7.11 -17.20 -6.89
C ASN A 40 6.08 -18.35 -6.93
N GLU A 41 6.24 -19.40 -6.12
CA GLU A 41 5.35 -20.56 -6.03
C GLU A 41 4.41 -20.47 -4.81
N ASP A 42 4.52 -19.39 -4.01
CA ASP A 42 3.75 -19.18 -2.80
C ASP A 42 2.23 -19.13 -3.06
N MET A 43 1.58 -20.27 -2.88
CA MET A 43 0.16 -20.48 -3.07
C MET A 43 -0.51 -20.70 -1.72
N THR A 44 -1.48 -19.83 -1.40
CA THR A 44 -2.35 -20.02 -0.24
C THR A 44 -3.63 -20.72 -0.69
N LYS A 45 -4.03 -21.79 -0.01
CA LYS A 45 -5.28 -22.51 -0.26
C LYS A 45 -6.10 -22.49 1.02
N GLU A 46 -7.24 -21.80 1.00
CA GLU A 46 -8.17 -21.74 2.13
C GLU A 46 -9.52 -22.36 1.76
N LEU A 47 -10.13 -23.07 2.71
CA LEU A 47 -11.45 -23.68 2.51
C LEU A 47 -12.51 -22.57 2.59
N ARG A 48 -13.10 -22.22 1.45
CA ARG A 48 -14.09 -21.15 1.33
C ARG A 48 -15.47 -21.60 1.80
N LYS A 49 -15.86 -22.84 1.48
CA LYS A 49 -17.20 -23.35 1.78
C LYS A 49 -17.25 -24.87 1.75
N THR A 50 -17.94 -25.46 2.72
CA THR A 50 -18.34 -26.86 2.68
C THR A 50 -19.86 -26.93 2.52
N LYS A 51 -20.33 -27.58 1.46
CA LYS A 51 -21.76 -27.92 1.28
C LYS A 51 -21.92 -29.42 1.48
N GLY A 52 -22.59 -29.81 2.55
CA GLY A 52 -23.06 -31.18 2.76
C GLY A 52 -24.48 -31.34 2.23
N SER A 53 -24.71 -32.35 1.39
CA SER A 53 -26.05 -32.80 1.01
C SER A 53 -26.26 -34.22 1.51
N PHE A 54 -27.37 -34.45 2.22
CA PHE A 54 -27.75 -35.78 2.71
C PHE A 54 -28.94 -36.28 1.89
N SER A 55 -28.76 -37.42 1.21
CA SER A 55 -29.82 -38.12 0.49
C SER A 55 -30.05 -39.51 1.10
N LYS A 56 -31.25 -40.09 0.90
CA LYS A 56 -31.60 -41.44 1.37
C LYS A 56 -30.65 -42.54 0.86
N ASN A 57 -29.88 -42.27 -0.20
CA ASN A 57 -28.94 -43.22 -0.81
C ASN A 57 -27.45 -42.87 -0.54
N GLY A 58 -27.14 -41.89 0.31
CA GLY A 58 -25.77 -41.50 0.67
C GLY A 58 -25.61 -40.00 0.92
N SER A 59 -24.56 -39.63 1.65
CA SER A 59 -24.14 -38.24 1.83
C SER A 59 -23.08 -37.86 0.79
N SER A 60 -23.14 -36.64 0.26
CA SER A 60 -22.04 -36.05 -0.52
C SER A 60 -21.65 -34.71 0.07
N SER A 61 -20.35 -34.51 0.29
CA SER A 61 -19.77 -33.22 0.68
C SER A 61 -19.01 -32.62 -0.49
N GLU A 62 -19.32 -31.36 -0.81
CA GLU A 62 -18.59 -30.56 -1.78
C GLU A 62 -17.79 -29.48 -1.03
N GLU A 63 -16.49 -29.46 -1.24
CA GLU A 63 -15.57 -28.47 -0.67
C GLU A 63 -15.12 -27.50 -1.75
N GLU A 64 -15.39 -26.21 -1.54
CA GLU A 64 -14.92 -25.13 -2.39
C GLU A 64 -13.72 -24.47 -1.74
N TYR A 65 -12.61 -24.40 -2.47
CA TYR A 65 -11.36 -23.79 -2.01
C TYR A 65 -11.13 -22.46 -2.71
N GLU A 66 -10.71 -21.44 -1.96
CA GLU A 66 -10.13 -20.23 -2.51
C GLU A 66 -8.62 -20.42 -2.64
N ILE A 67 -8.10 -20.14 -3.83
CA ILE A 67 -6.68 -20.25 -4.13
C ILE A 67 -6.17 -18.84 -4.42
N GLN A 68 -5.21 -18.38 -3.62
CA GLN A 68 -4.53 -17.11 -3.84
C GLN A 68 -3.09 -17.36 -4.29
N PHE A 69 -2.78 -16.92 -5.51
CA PHE A 69 -1.45 -17.05 -6.08
C PHE A 69 -0.51 -15.94 -5.60
N ALA A 70 0.81 -16.23 -5.59
CA ALA A 70 1.85 -15.29 -5.18
C ALA A 70 1.75 -13.92 -5.87
N TRP A 71 1.52 -13.91 -7.19
CA TRP A 71 1.41 -12.68 -7.98
C TRP A 71 0.16 -11.86 -7.63
N ASP A 72 -0.96 -12.50 -7.30
CA ASP A 72 -2.20 -11.81 -6.91
C ASP A 72 -2.06 -11.22 -5.50
N LYS A 73 -1.50 -11.98 -4.55
CA LYS A 73 -1.13 -11.49 -3.22
C LYS A 73 -0.23 -10.26 -3.33
N GLN A 74 0.82 -10.33 -4.16
CA GLN A 74 1.75 -9.21 -4.40
C GLN A 74 1.05 -8.00 -5.05
N ALA A 75 0.17 -8.21 -6.02
CA ALA A 75 -0.55 -7.10 -6.67
C ALA A 75 -1.52 -6.40 -5.70
N ASN A 76 -2.31 -7.17 -4.95
CA ASN A 76 -3.24 -6.65 -3.96
C ASN A 76 -2.53 -5.89 -2.85
N LEU A 77 -1.42 -6.45 -2.36
CA LEU A 77 -0.50 -5.82 -1.43
C LEU A 77 -0.05 -4.44 -1.92
N LEU A 78 0.56 -4.42 -3.10
CA LEU A 78 1.15 -3.21 -3.65
C LEU A 78 0.09 -2.14 -3.95
N ASN A 79 -1.14 -2.54 -4.25
CA ASN A 79 -2.28 -1.63 -4.42
C ASN A 79 -2.78 -1.08 -3.08
N ALA A 80 -2.94 -1.92 -2.06
CA ALA A 80 -3.32 -1.51 -0.72
C ALA A 80 -2.31 -0.51 -0.12
N GLN A 81 -1.02 -0.80 -0.24
CA GLN A 81 0.04 0.10 0.21
C GLN A 81 0.00 1.45 -0.53
N SER A 82 -0.21 1.46 -1.86
CA SER A 82 -0.30 2.71 -2.62
C SER A 82 -1.44 3.62 -2.14
N ARG A 83 -2.56 3.04 -1.70
CA ARG A 83 -3.68 3.79 -1.11
C ARG A 83 -3.32 4.33 0.28
N ALA A 84 -2.73 3.49 1.14
CA ALA A 84 -2.29 3.92 2.48
C ALA A 84 -1.31 5.10 2.42
N PHE A 85 -0.38 5.07 1.47
CA PHE A 85 0.54 6.18 1.22
C PHE A 85 -0.15 7.46 0.73
N ALA A 86 -1.17 7.34 -0.13
CA ALA A 86 -1.93 8.50 -0.59
C ALA A 86 -2.69 9.18 0.56
N GLU A 87 -3.34 8.40 1.42
CA GLU A 87 -4.00 8.90 2.63
C GLU A 87 -2.99 9.56 3.57
N PHE A 88 -1.86 8.91 3.82
CA PHE A 88 -0.80 9.46 4.67
C PHE A 88 -0.29 10.82 4.17
N ARG A 89 -0.06 10.97 2.86
CA ARG A 89 0.33 12.25 2.25
C ARG A 89 -0.73 13.34 2.44
N SER A 90 -2.00 12.99 2.27
CA SER A 90 -3.13 13.92 2.49
C SER A 90 -3.21 14.38 3.95
N LEU A 91 -3.05 13.47 4.92
CA LEU A 91 -3.05 13.80 6.34
C LEU A 91 -1.90 14.73 6.70
N ILE A 92 -0.72 14.48 6.14
CA ILE A 92 0.44 15.35 6.32
C ILE A 92 0.15 16.76 5.76
N GLU A 93 -0.39 16.87 4.55
CA GLU A 93 -0.69 18.17 3.94
C GLU A 93 -1.69 18.98 4.78
N GLN A 94 -2.76 18.33 5.24
CA GLN A 94 -3.72 18.95 6.17
C GLN A 94 -3.06 19.39 7.48
N PHE A 95 -2.07 18.64 7.98
CA PHE A 95 -1.35 19.00 9.20
C PHE A 95 -0.43 20.19 8.97
N ASP A 96 0.27 20.23 7.84
CA ASP A 96 1.12 21.35 7.43
C ASP A 96 0.33 22.66 7.26
N GLU A 97 -0.92 22.59 6.82
CA GLU A 97 -1.82 23.75 6.68
C GLU A 97 -2.30 24.30 8.03
N LEU A 98 -2.61 23.42 8.98
CA LEU A 98 -3.22 23.79 10.26
C LEU A 98 -2.20 24.04 11.39
N ALA A 99 -1.02 23.40 11.32
CA ALA A 99 -0.01 23.51 12.35
C ALA A 99 0.75 24.84 12.29
N HIS A 100 1.05 25.42 13.44
CA HIS A 100 1.93 26.59 13.52
C HIS A 100 3.32 26.28 12.94
N VAL A 101 4.01 27.26 12.37
CA VAL A 101 5.35 27.09 11.77
C VAL A 101 6.39 26.52 12.74
N ASN A 102 6.24 26.82 14.02
CA ASN A 102 7.12 26.37 15.11
C ASN A 102 6.59 25.12 15.84
N ASP A 103 5.62 24.41 15.29
CA ASP A 103 5.14 23.16 15.89
C ASP A 103 6.26 22.12 15.87
N LYS A 104 6.64 21.62 17.05
CA LYS A 104 7.74 20.66 17.24
C LYS A 104 7.53 19.37 16.47
N ARG A 105 6.27 18.99 16.20
CA ARG A 105 5.91 17.77 15.48
C ARG A 105 6.26 17.81 14.00
N ARG A 106 6.47 19.00 13.42
CA ARG A 106 6.90 19.14 12.02
C ARG A 106 8.22 18.39 11.73
N LEU A 107 9.16 18.41 12.68
CA LEU A 107 10.43 17.70 12.54
C LEU A 107 10.23 16.18 12.48
N GLU A 108 9.32 15.65 13.30
CA GLU A 108 8.99 14.23 13.32
C GLU A 108 8.24 13.81 12.04
N LEU A 109 7.33 14.66 11.58
CA LEU A 109 6.59 14.50 10.34
C LEU A 109 7.49 14.49 9.10
N ASP A 110 8.53 15.33 9.07
CA ASP A 110 9.56 15.29 8.02
C ASP A 110 10.32 13.96 8.00
N LYS A 111 10.66 13.42 9.18
CA LYS A 111 11.30 12.10 9.28
C LYS A 111 10.37 11.00 8.76
N MET A 112 9.11 10.98 9.20
CA MET A 112 8.13 10.00 8.73
C MET A 112 7.90 10.10 7.22
N ARG A 113 7.87 11.32 6.67
CA ARG A 113 7.75 11.58 5.23
C ARG A 113 8.95 11.02 4.46
N ALA A 114 10.18 11.22 4.94
CA ALA A 114 11.38 10.71 4.29
C ALA A 114 11.42 9.17 4.26
N GLU A 115 11.08 8.53 5.39
CA GLU A 115 11.09 7.07 5.50
C GLU A 115 10.00 6.42 4.64
N THR A 116 8.77 6.99 4.64
CA THR A 116 7.68 6.49 3.80
C THR A 116 7.97 6.69 2.32
N GLN A 117 8.59 7.82 1.91
CA GLN A 117 9.03 8.04 0.53
C GLN A 117 10.05 7.00 0.06
N PHE A 118 11.02 6.63 0.90
CA PHE A 118 11.98 5.58 0.57
C PHE A 118 11.28 4.24 0.29
N VAL A 119 10.29 3.88 1.11
CA VAL A 119 9.48 2.67 0.93
C VAL A 119 8.64 2.76 -0.36
N GLU A 120 8.00 3.90 -0.61
CA GLU A 120 7.24 4.14 -1.86
C GLU A 120 8.11 3.95 -3.11
N GLU A 121 9.33 4.51 -3.12
CA GLU A 121 10.25 4.37 -4.26
C GLU A 121 10.66 2.91 -4.49
N ARG A 122 10.93 2.15 -3.42
CA ARG A 122 11.20 0.71 -3.54
C ARG A 122 10.01 -0.05 -4.16
N ILE A 123 8.79 0.29 -3.77
CA ILE A 123 7.57 -0.30 -4.32
C ILE A 123 7.41 0.05 -5.80
N LYS A 124 7.70 1.29 -6.21
CA LYS A 124 7.66 1.70 -7.63
C LYS A 124 8.67 0.92 -8.48
N LEU A 125 9.85 0.61 -7.94
CA LEU A 125 10.82 -0.25 -8.62
C LEU A 125 10.29 -1.67 -8.79
N ILE A 126 9.67 -2.24 -7.74
CA ILE A 126 9.08 -3.59 -7.77
C ILE A 126 7.92 -3.67 -8.78
N LYS A 127 7.08 -2.63 -8.86
CA LYS A 127 5.97 -2.54 -9.83
C LYS A 127 6.46 -2.37 -11.28
N GLY A 128 7.75 -2.14 -11.51
CA GLY A 128 8.27 -1.80 -12.84
C GLY A 128 7.77 -0.44 -13.34
N THR A 129 7.30 0.45 -12.45
CA THR A 129 6.74 1.76 -12.83
C THR A 129 7.84 2.74 -13.24
N LYS A 130 9.07 2.58 -12.74
CA LYS A 130 10.27 3.13 -13.39
C LYS A 130 10.66 2.17 -14.51
N LYS A 131 10.04 2.32 -15.68
CA LYS A 131 10.53 1.69 -16.91
C LYS A 131 11.91 2.28 -17.19
N ASP A 132 12.96 1.49 -17.03
CA ASP A 132 14.26 1.80 -17.61
C ASP A 132 14.08 1.83 -19.13
N THR A 133 13.77 3.00 -19.64
CA THR A 133 13.56 3.27 -21.06
C THR A 133 14.88 3.56 -21.75
N THR A 134 16.02 3.48 -21.05
CA THR A 134 17.35 3.74 -21.61
C THR A 134 17.61 2.84 -22.81
N LEU A 135 17.34 1.53 -22.69
CA LEU A 135 17.45 0.59 -23.81
C LEU A 135 16.50 0.94 -24.96
N MET A 136 15.26 1.34 -24.67
CA MET A 136 14.28 1.71 -25.69
C MET A 136 14.68 3.00 -26.42
N LYS A 137 15.22 3.99 -25.70
CA LYS A 137 15.76 5.23 -26.25
C LYS A 137 16.98 4.98 -27.13
N VAL A 138 17.92 4.13 -26.68
CA VAL A 138 19.10 3.72 -27.46
C VAL A 138 18.67 3.01 -28.74
N LEU A 139 17.71 2.09 -28.67
CA LEU A 139 17.18 1.40 -29.85
C LEU A 139 16.51 2.37 -30.84
N ILE A 140 15.72 3.33 -30.36
CA ILE A 140 15.09 4.35 -31.21
C ILE A 140 16.15 5.26 -31.86
N ASN A 141 17.20 5.64 -31.13
CA ASN A 141 18.31 6.43 -31.65
C ASN A 141 19.02 5.71 -32.80
N VAL A 142 19.35 4.42 -32.62
CA VAL A 142 19.98 3.59 -33.66
C VAL A 142 19.06 3.41 -34.87
N VAL A 143 17.77 3.17 -34.68
CA VAL A 143 16.79 3.04 -35.78
C VAL A 143 16.66 4.34 -36.59
N ASN A 144 16.83 5.49 -35.94
CA ASN A 144 16.82 6.81 -36.59
C ASN A 144 18.20 7.22 -37.16
N GLY A 145 19.19 6.31 -37.17
CA GLY A 145 20.52 6.54 -37.74
C GLY A 145 21.50 7.28 -36.82
N GLY A 146 21.19 7.39 -35.53
CA GLY A 146 22.11 7.88 -34.50
C GLY A 146 23.12 6.82 -34.06
N ASP A 147 24.11 7.24 -33.27
CA ASP A 147 25.26 6.43 -32.85
C ASP A 147 25.02 5.57 -31.59
N GLY A 148 23.80 5.57 -31.06
CA GLY A 148 23.45 4.84 -29.85
C GLY A 148 23.87 5.53 -28.54
N SER A 149 24.34 6.78 -28.58
CA SER A 149 24.51 7.58 -27.37
C SER A 149 23.14 7.98 -26.80
N GLY A 150 22.91 7.64 -25.53
CA GLY A 150 21.67 7.97 -24.83
C GLY A 150 21.84 9.27 -24.04
N ASP A 151 21.11 10.32 -24.44
CA ASP A 151 20.84 11.51 -23.62
C ASP A 151 19.63 11.29 -22.66
#